data_AF-A0A4Q9MNY7-F1
#
_entry.id   AF-A0A4Q9MNY7-F1
#
_cell.length_a   1.000
_cell.length_b   1.000
_cell.length_c   1.000
_cell.angle_alpha   90.00
_cell.angle_beta   90.00
_cell.angle_gamma   90.00
#
_symmetry.space_group_name_H-M   'P 1'
#
loop_
_entity.id
_entity.type
_entity.pdbx_description
1 polymer ?
#
loop_
_entity_poly.entity_id
_entity_poly.type
_entity_poly.pdbx_seq_one_letter_code
_entity_poly.pdbx_strand_id
1 'polypeptide(L)'
;MAGFLKVDQTRIVDEEGKEVILRGAGLGGWMTTSYQVTLAKQFTNALRRLSCRKGYPGCEFQIREALAEAIGQEKSEYFFDKFLEHFFAEPDAAFFKSLGLNCIRIAINYRHFEDDLNPRVLKQSGFKHLDRVVAACAKHGVYTILDMHTAPGGQNGGWHSDAGTHIANFWIHKDFQDRLVWLWTEIAKHYKDERWIAGYNPMNEPADPQHSGLVAFYDSVHAAIRSVDPNHILFLDGNTYATDFSGFPDDAGTRWTNTAYAIHDYSVYGFPDSPEPYARTDEQNRRMKRSYEKKRAWMDEKGLCVWNGEWGPVYARQEYEGDATDEINERRYNVLNDQLQLYAKDRLSWSIWLYKDIGFQGMVYVSPETAYRQHFRSFLEKKYRLAADSWGADDKHVRDIYRPIVRLIEDNVPNEEHRKLYPYPVWTVQGRVARLARCMLISEFLVREWADVFKGMSIEQLNLLAESFKFENCMKREGLNEVLREHAKQAQST
;
A
#
# COMPACT_ATOMS: atom_id res chain seq x y z
N MET A 1 -29.98 -0.72 -1.79
CA MET A 1 -29.71 -1.76 -0.76
C MET A 1 -28.22 -2.12 -0.83
N ALA A 2 -27.75 -3.23 -0.24
CA ALA A 2 -26.43 -3.77 -0.56
C ALA A 2 -26.57 -4.81 -1.69
N GLY A 3 -25.71 -4.74 -2.70
CA GLY A 3 -25.76 -5.62 -3.86
C GLY A 3 -24.37 -5.81 -4.46
N PHE A 4 -24.16 -6.94 -5.12
CA PHE A 4 -22.88 -7.22 -5.77
C PHE A 4 -22.58 -6.18 -6.85
N LEU A 5 -21.41 -5.55 -6.75
CA LEU A 5 -20.94 -4.63 -7.78
C LEU A 5 -20.43 -5.41 -9.00
N LYS A 6 -20.62 -4.85 -10.19
CA LYS A 6 -20.18 -5.44 -11.46
C LYS A 6 -19.51 -4.40 -12.35
N VAL A 7 -18.63 -4.86 -13.22
CA VAL A 7 -18.05 -4.06 -14.28
C VAL A 7 -18.97 -4.07 -15.50
N ASP A 8 -19.38 -2.88 -15.93
CA ASP A 8 -20.09 -2.62 -17.18
C ASP A 8 -19.25 -1.67 -18.04
N GLN A 9 -18.61 -2.22 -19.07
CA GLN A 9 -17.65 -1.53 -19.95
C GLN A 9 -16.54 -0.85 -19.14
N THR A 10 -16.52 0.49 -19.09
CA THR A 10 -15.55 1.30 -18.36
C THR A 10 -15.94 1.60 -16.91
N ARG A 11 -17.13 1.15 -16.46
CA ARG A 11 -17.78 1.59 -15.23
C ARG A 11 -17.94 0.45 -14.22
N ILE A 12 -18.06 0.81 -12.94
CA ILE A 12 -18.58 -0.08 -11.89
C ILE A 12 -20.05 0.28 -11.65
N VAL A 13 -20.93 -0.72 -11.59
CA VAL A 13 -22.38 -0.57 -11.37
C VAL A 13 -22.88 -1.49 -10.25
N ASP A 14 -24.02 -1.14 -9.65
CA ASP A 14 -24.74 -1.99 -8.70
C ASP A 14 -25.76 -2.94 -9.36
N GLU A 15 -26.51 -3.71 -8.56
CA GLU A 15 -27.55 -4.64 -9.03
C GLU A 15 -28.72 -3.95 -9.76
N GLU A 16 -28.88 -2.62 -9.62
CA GLU A 16 -29.88 -1.82 -10.34
C GLU A 16 -29.31 -1.22 -11.65
N GLY A 17 -28.04 -1.49 -11.97
CA GLY A 17 -27.34 -0.95 -13.14
C GLY A 17 -26.88 0.49 -12.97
N LYS A 18 -26.92 1.05 -11.75
CA LYS A 18 -26.52 2.41 -11.45
C LYS A 18 -25.02 2.46 -11.16
N GLU A 19 -24.35 3.48 -11.70
CA GLU A 19 -22.90 3.66 -11.55
C GLU A 19 -22.48 3.97 -10.11
N VAL A 20 -21.46 3.26 -9.62
CA VAL A 20 -20.90 3.36 -8.28
C VAL A 20 -19.42 3.75 -8.38
N ILE A 21 -19.12 5.03 -8.17
CA ILE A 21 -17.73 5.49 -8.01
C ILE A 21 -17.26 5.12 -6.60
N LEU A 22 -16.26 4.23 -6.52
CA LEU A 22 -15.59 3.89 -5.27
C LEU A 22 -14.59 5.00 -4.92
N ARG A 23 -14.79 5.64 -3.78
CA ARG A 23 -13.95 6.68 -3.17
C ARG A 23 -13.43 6.10 -1.86
N GLY A 24 -12.23 5.54 -1.92
CA GLY A 24 -11.74 4.63 -0.90
C GLY A 24 -10.42 5.04 -0.25
N ALA A 25 -10.02 4.27 0.77
CA ALA A 25 -8.68 4.34 1.35
C ALA A 25 -8.08 2.96 1.58
N GLY A 26 -6.75 2.86 1.50
CA GLY A 26 -6.01 1.65 1.84
C GLY A 26 -5.93 1.42 3.35
N LEU A 27 -6.07 0.16 3.77
CA LEU A 27 -5.85 -0.33 5.14
C LEU A 27 -4.55 -1.16 5.21
N GLY A 28 -3.47 -0.68 4.59
CA GLY A 28 -2.13 -1.22 4.82
C GLY A 28 -1.69 -1.07 6.28
N GLY A 29 -0.52 -1.61 6.63
CA GLY A 29 0.04 -1.59 8.00
C GLY A 29 -0.83 -2.25 9.07
N TRP A 30 -1.75 -3.13 8.66
CA TRP A 30 -2.71 -3.82 9.52
C TRP A 30 -2.51 -5.33 9.42
N MET A 31 -3.27 -6.03 8.57
CA MET A 31 -3.00 -7.43 8.18
C MET A 31 -1.86 -7.58 7.16
N THR A 32 -1.17 -6.48 6.87
CA THR A 32 0.17 -6.47 6.30
C THR A 32 0.95 -5.42 7.09
N THR A 33 1.91 -5.80 7.95
CA THR A 33 2.68 -4.88 8.82
C THR A 33 4.07 -4.51 8.30
N SER A 34 4.43 -4.96 7.10
CA SER A 34 5.69 -4.68 6.41
C SER A 34 5.77 -3.21 5.92
N TYR A 35 5.91 -2.27 6.86
CA TYR A 35 5.64 -0.86 6.62
C TYR A 35 6.48 0.05 7.56
N GLN A 36 7.29 0.96 7.00
CA GLN A 36 8.49 1.55 7.62
C GLN A 36 8.57 3.12 7.57
N VAL A 37 8.77 3.89 8.66
CA VAL A 37 8.64 5.38 8.72
C VAL A 37 9.98 6.11 8.68
N THR A 38 10.11 6.96 7.66
CA THR A 38 11.11 8.02 7.54
C THR A 38 10.38 9.38 7.40
N LEU A 39 11.13 10.48 7.49
CA LEU A 39 10.73 11.88 7.53
C LEU A 39 11.51 12.71 6.50
N ALA A 40 11.28 14.03 6.42
CA ALA A 40 12.05 14.90 5.54
C ALA A 40 12.56 16.22 6.15
N LYS A 41 13.51 16.85 5.45
CA LYS A 41 13.73 18.30 5.41
C LYS A 41 14.45 18.68 4.11
N GLN A 42 13.89 19.60 3.32
CA GLN A 42 14.38 19.90 1.97
C GLN A 42 15.79 20.54 1.96
N PHE A 43 16.65 20.17 1.01
CA PHE A 43 16.96 21.03 -0.16
C PHE A 43 17.92 20.38 -1.19
N THR A 44 17.75 20.75 -2.46
CA THR A 44 18.65 20.60 -3.63
C THR A 44 18.99 19.21 -4.23
N ASN A 45 18.58 19.09 -5.50
CA ASN A 45 19.25 18.47 -6.66
C ASN A 45 19.32 16.94 -6.88
N ALA A 46 18.74 16.57 -8.03
CA ALA A 46 19.02 15.43 -8.93
C ALA A 46 18.56 14.01 -8.53
N LEU A 47 17.43 13.62 -9.13
CA LEU A 47 17.08 12.27 -9.65
C LEU A 47 17.10 11.05 -8.68
N ARG A 48 15.91 10.46 -8.48
CA ARG A 48 15.50 9.01 -8.44
C ARG A 48 14.48 8.75 -7.29
N ARG A 49 13.57 7.76 -7.42
CA ARG A 49 12.27 7.68 -6.67
C ARG A 49 11.99 6.32 -5.95
N LEU A 50 11.01 6.29 -5.02
CA LEU A 50 10.02 5.21 -4.64
C LEU A 50 10.20 4.13 -3.50
N SER A 51 9.02 3.72 -2.97
CA SER A 51 8.55 2.58 -2.07
C SER A 51 8.93 2.52 -0.53
N CYS A 52 8.14 2.42 0.60
CA CYS A 52 6.83 2.92 1.15
C CYS A 52 6.94 3.47 2.66
N ARG A 53 5.94 3.32 3.60
CA ARG A 53 5.84 4.02 4.96
C ARG A 53 5.43 3.12 6.18
N LYS A 54 5.56 3.54 7.48
CA LYS A 54 4.95 3.10 8.82
C LYS A 54 5.68 2.49 10.08
N GLY A 55 6.86 2.97 10.47
CA GLY A 55 7.39 2.83 11.85
C GLY A 55 8.22 1.57 12.16
N TYR A 56 7.80 0.40 11.70
CA TYR A 56 8.58 -0.82 11.88
C TYR A 56 9.83 -0.82 10.95
N PRO A 57 10.94 -1.49 11.32
CA PRO A 57 12.00 -1.85 10.37
C PRO A 57 11.67 -3.17 9.65
N GLY A 58 12.15 -3.36 8.42
CA GLY A 58 12.11 -4.66 7.74
C GLY A 58 10.74 -5.10 7.22
N CYS A 59 10.58 -6.42 7.11
CA CYS A 59 9.39 -7.12 6.63
C CYS A 59 8.57 -7.67 7.83
N GLU A 60 7.26 -7.92 7.64
CA GLU A 60 6.35 -8.39 8.69
C GLU A 60 6.81 -9.71 9.33
N PHE A 61 7.31 -10.66 8.54
CA PHE A 61 7.82 -11.92 9.11
C PHE A 61 9.00 -11.65 10.09
N GLN A 62 9.98 -10.85 9.67
CA GLN A 62 11.14 -10.47 10.49
C GLN A 62 10.72 -9.76 11.79
N ILE A 63 9.74 -8.85 11.69
CA ILE A 63 9.16 -8.10 12.81
C ILE A 63 8.50 -9.06 13.82
N ARG A 64 7.70 -10.03 13.34
CA ARG A 64 6.99 -11.01 14.18
C ARG A 64 7.94 -11.99 14.85
N GLU A 65 8.91 -12.51 14.09
CA GLU A 65 9.96 -13.41 14.56
C GLU A 65 10.79 -12.75 15.65
N ALA A 66 11.32 -11.54 15.40
CA ALA A 66 12.16 -10.85 16.39
C ALA A 66 11.38 -10.46 17.65
N LEU A 67 10.08 -10.15 17.57
CA LEU A 67 9.27 -9.93 18.77
C LEU A 67 9.08 -11.24 19.56
N ALA A 68 8.84 -12.37 18.88
CA ALA A 68 8.77 -13.68 19.52
C ALA A 68 10.11 -14.09 20.16
N GLU A 69 11.25 -13.83 19.51
CA GLU A 69 12.61 -13.98 20.08
C GLU A 69 12.80 -13.10 21.34
N ALA A 70 12.27 -11.87 21.33
CA ALA A 70 12.52 -10.87 22.37
C ALA A 70 11.65 -11.01 23.63
N ILE A 71 10.37 -11.34 23.48
CA ILE A 71 9.40 -11.38 24.60
C ILE A 71 8.64 -12.71 24.75
N GLY A 72 8.89 -13.67 23.88
CA GLY A 72 8.20 -14.97 23.85
C GLY A 72 6.93 -14.96 22.98
N GLN A 73 6.61 -16.13 22.42
CA GLN A 73 5.53 -16.33 21.44
C GLN A 73 4.18 -15.79 21.93
N GLU A 74 3.72 -16.21 23.11
CA GLU A 74 2.42 -15.85 23.68
C GLU A 74 2.24 -14.34 23.85
N LYS A 75 3.30 -13.63 24.25
CA LYS A 75 3.28 -12.15 24.37
C LYS A 75 3.29 -11.46 23.01
N SER A 76 4.04 -11.99 22.04
CA SER A 76 4.09 -11.49 20.66
C SER A 76 2.71 -11.63 20.00
N GLU A 77 2.10 -12.82 20.10
CA GLU A 77 0.75 -13.11 19.60
C GLU A 77 -0.30 -12.21 20.26
N TYR A 78 -0.29 -12.07 21.59
CA TYR A 78 -1.20 -11.17 22.31
C TYR A 78 -1.08 -9.71 21.82
N PHE A 79 0.15 -9.19 21.69
CA PHE A 79 0.37 -7.83 21.20
C PHE A 79 -0.16 -7.64 19.78
N PHE A 80 0.12 -8.57 18.86
CA PHE A 80 -0.38 -8.47 17.49
C PHE A 80 -1.90 -8.67 17.38
N ASP A 81 -2.51 -9.52 18.21
CA ASP A 81 -3.97 -9.69 18.25
C ASP A 81 -4.67 -8.39 18.68
N LYS A 82 -4.17 -7.75 19.75
CA LYS A 82 -4.70 -6.46 20.23
C LYS A 82 -4.40 -5.31 19.29
N PHE A 83 -3.23 -5.31 18.65
CA PHE A 83 -2.91 -4.35 17.59
C PHE A 83 -3.91 -4.48 16.43
N LEU A 84 -4.14 -5.70 15.92
CA LEU A 84 -5.10 -5.93 14.83
C LEU A 84 -6.55 -5.59 15.24
N GLU A 85 -6.92 -5.78 16.51
CA GLU A 85 -8.22 -5.39 17.04
C GLU A 85 -8.41 -3.86 17.07
N HIS A 86 -7.41 -3.13 17.57
CA HIS A 86 -7.51 -1.69 17.84
C HIS A 86 -7.16 -0.80 16.65
N PHE A 87 -6.38 -1.30 15.68
CA PHE A 87 -5.97 -0.52 14.51
C PHE A 87 -7.13 -0.11 13.59
N PHE A 88 -8.19 -0.92 13.52
CA PHE A 88 -9.42 -0.55 12.82
C PHE A 88 -10.63 -1.16 13.52
N ALA A 89 -11.58 -0.33 13.96
CA ALA A 89 -12.80 -0.75 14.66
C ALA A 89 -14.04 0.01 14.15
N GLU A 90 -15.21 -0.22 14.75
CA GLU A 90 -16.46 0.45 14.36
C GLU A 90 -16.36 1.99 14.31
N PRO A 91 -15.68 2.69 15.25
CA PRO A 91 -15.49 4.14 15.14
C PRO A 91 -14.68 4.59 13.92
N ASP A 92 -13.74 3.77 13.44
CA ASP A 92 -12.97 4.06 12.22
C ASP A 92 -13.86 3.99 10.98
N ALA A 93 -14.70 2.95 10.87
CA ALA A 93 -15.67 2.82 9.78
C ALA A 93 -16.73 3.93 9.81
N ALA A 94 -17.22 4.30 11.00
CA ALA A 94 -18.15 5.41 11.19
C ALA A 94 -17.54 6.76 10.79
N PHE A 95 -16.29 7.02 11.19
CA PHE A 95 -15.55 8.23 10.79
C PHE A 95 -15.32 8.27 9.28
N PHE A 96 -14.86 7.17 8.68
CA PHE A 96 -14.64 7.08 7.25
C PHE A 96 -15.93 7.37 6.45
N LYS A 97 -17.07 6.82 6.90
CA LYS A 97 -18.39 7.11 6.33
C LYS A 97 -18.80 8.58 6.46
N SER A 98 -18.47 9.23 7.59
CA SER A 98 -18.74 10.66 7.83
C SER A 98 -18.03 11.62 6.87
N LEU A 99 -16.96 11.17 6.20
CA LEU A 99 -16.28 11.93 5.15
C LEU A 99 -16.96 11.79 3.77
N GLY A 100 -18.04 11.01 3.67
CA GLY A 100 -18.74 10.71 2.40
C GLY A 100 -18.05 9.64 1.54
N LEU A 101 -17.05 8.96 2.09
CA LEU A 101 -16.30 7.88 1.44
C LEU A 101 -17.03 6.53 1.58
N ASN A 102 -16.73 5.58 0.70
CA ASN A 102 -17.55 4.37 0.53
C ASN A 102 -16.79 3.06 0.26
N CYS A 103 -15.45 3.04 0.28
CA CYS A 103 -14.67 1.80 0.08
C CYS A 103 -13.41 1.72 0.95
N ILE A 104 -13.03 0.54 1.44
CA ILE A 104 -11.71 0.29 2.08
C ILE A 104 -10.97 -0.82 1.33
N ARG A 105 -9.77 -0.54 0.80
CA ARG A 105 -8.88 -1.56 0.22
C ARG A 105 -8.08 -2.20 1.35
N ILE A 106 -8.41 -3.42 1.73
CA ILE A 106 -7.79 -4.14 2.84
C ILE A 106 -6.59 -4.94 2.30
N ALA A 107 -5.39 -4.41 2.52
CA ALA A 107 -4.14 -5.13 2.28
C ALA A 107 -3.97 -6.25 3.31
N ILE A 108 -3.92 -7.49 2.82
CA ILE A 108 -3.71 -8.72 3.60
C ILE A 108 -2.43 -9.43 3.16
N ASN A 109 -1.73 -10.02 4.14
CA ASN A 109 -0.52 -10.81 3.93
C ASN A 109 -0.89 -12.31 3.96
N TYR A 110 -0.45 -13.10 2.98
CA TYR A 110 -0.77 -14.53 2.87
C TYR A 110 -0.40 -15.33 4.13
N ARG A 111 0.62 -14.88 4.89
CA ARG A 111 1.09 -15.56 6.13
C ARG A 111 0.09 -15.57 7.29
N HIS A 112 -0.99 -14.79 7.19
CA HIS A 112 -2.12 -14.89 8.12
C HIS A 112 -2.98 -16.14 7.86
N PHE A 113 -2.94 -16.69 6.63
CA PHE A 113 -3.81 -17.76 6.13
C PHE A 113 -3.08 -19.07 5.78
N GLU A 114 -1.77 -19.02 5.52
CA GLU A 114 -0.91 -20.17 5.19
C GLU A 114 0.46 -20.00 5.88
N ASP A 115 1.21 -21.09 6.11
CA ASP A 115 2.60 -21.04 6.58
C ASP A 115 3.55 -21.62 5.51
N ASP A 116 4.71 -20.99 5.30
CA ASP A 116 5.69 -21.45 4.28
C ASP A 116 6.26 -22.85 4.56
N LEU A 117 6.26 -23.28 5.84
CA LEU A 117 6.66 -24.62 6.26
C LEU A 117 5.51 -25.64 6.26
N ASN A 118 4.27 -25.19 6.01
CA ASN A 118 3.07 -26.03 5.97
C ASN A 118 2.13 -25.58 4.84
N PRO A 119 2.59 -25.63 3.58
CA PRO A 119 1.87 -25.06 2.45
C PRO A 119 0.54 -25.79 2.19
N ARG A 120 -0.46 -25.04 1.72
CA ARG A 120 -1.83 -25.48 1.44
C ARG A 120 -2.62 -25.98 2.66
N VAL A 121 -2.23 -25.55 3.86
CA VAL A 121 -3.00 -25.74 5.11
C VAL A 121 -3.56 -24.39 5.57
N LEU A 122 -4.90 -24.28 5.58
CA LEU A 122 -5.61 -23.02 5.81
C LEU A 122 -5.73 -22.67 7.30
N LYS A 123 -5.12 -21.56 7.70
CA LYS A 123 -5.15 -21.00 9.05
C LYS A 123 -6.45 -20.20 9.25
N GLN A 124 -7.46 -20.87 9.82
CA GLN A 124 -8.77 -20.27 10.12
C GLN A 124 -8.70 -19.00 10.98
N SER A 125 -7.63 -18.86 11.79
CA SER A 125 -7.36 -17.65 12.59
C SER A 125 -7.13 -16.39 11.76
N GLY A 126 -6.70 -16.49 10.49
CA GLY A 126 -6.52 -15.34 9.59
C GLY A 126 -7.80 -14.56 9.33
N PHE A 127 -8.95 -15.25 9.27
CA PHE A 127 -10.25 -14.61 9.02
C PHE A 127 -10.77 -13.82 10.23
N LYS A 128 -10.36 -14.15 11.48
CA LYS A 128 -10.85 -13.53 12.74
C LYS A 128 -10.94 -12.01 12.69
N HIS A 129 -9.87 -11.35 12.23
CA HIS A 129 -9.82 -9.89 12.17
C HIS A 129 -10.36 -9.34 10.86
N LEU A 130 -10.23 -10.08 9.76
CA LEU A 130 -10.75 -9.69 8.45
C LEU A 130 -12.28 -9.62 8.45
N ASP A 131 -12.95 -10.69 8.90
CA ASP A 131 -14.42 -10.75 9.06
C ASP A 131 -14.94 -9.61 9.93
N ARG A 132 -14.24 -9.33 11.04
CA ARG A 132 -14.57 -8.24 11.98
C ARG A 132 -14.53 -6.87 11.31
N VAL A 133 -13.59 -6.62 10.40
CA VAL A 133 -13.47 -5.33 9.68
C VAL A 133 -14.42 -5.26 8.49
N VAL A 134 -14.64 -6.36 7.76
CA VAL A 134 -15.66 -6.44 6.71
C VAL A 134 -17.04 -6.16 7.29
N ALA A 135 -17.41 -6.82 8.40
CA ALA A 135 -18.67 -6.59 9.11
C ALA A 135 -18.82 -5.16 9.66
N ALA A 136 -17.73 -4.55 10.16
CA ALA A 136 -17.74 -3.15 10.60
C ALA A 136 -17.97 -2.17 9.43
N CYS A 137 -17.32 -2.40 8.28
CA CYS A 137 -17.54 -1.60 7.08
C CYS A 137 -18.96 -1.77 6.54
N ALA A 138 -19.45 -3.01 6.45
CA ALA A 138 -20.82 -3.37 6.08
C ALA A 138 -21.88 -2.63 6.91
N LYS A 139 -21.70 -2.61 8.24
CA LYS A 139 -22.60 -1.93 9.20
C LYS A 139 -22.76 -0.42 8.91
N HIS A 140 -21.71 0.23 8.40
CA HIS A 140 -21.73 1.64 8.02
C HIS A 140 -21.99 1.89 6.52
N GLY A 141 -22.28 0.84 5.75
CA GLY A 141 -22.48 0.91 4.31
C GLY A 141 -21.23 1.38 3.56
N VAL A 142 -20.09 0.80 3.92
CA VAL A 142 -18.78 0.99 3.29
C VAL A 142 -18.38 -0.35 2.67
N TYR A 143 -18.10 -0.37 1.38
CA TYR A 143 -17.60 -1.56 0.70
C TYR A 143 -16.15 -1.87 1.10
N THR A 144 -15.72 -3.10 0.88
CA THR A 144 -14.32 -3.53 1.03
C THR A 144 -13.79 -4.13 -0.26
N ILE A 145 -12.48 -3.96 -0.52
CA ILE A 145 -11.75 -4.71 -1.56
C ILE A 145 -10.68 -5.50 -0.82
N LEU A 146 -10.63 -6.82 -1.01
CA LEU A 146 -9.59 -7.65 -0.39
C LEU A 146 -8.37 -7.68 -1.30
N ASP A 147 -7.24 -7.18 -0.82
CA ASP A 147 -5.99 -7.02 -1.57
C ASP A 147 -4.91 -7.96 -1.05
N MET A 148 -4.52 -8.95 -1.86
CA MET A 148 -3.40 -9.83 -1.48
C MET A 148 -2.08 -9.10 -1.76
N HIS A 149 -1.57 -8.48 -0.69
CA HIS A 149 -0.47 -7.55 -0.76
C HIS A 149 0.91 -8.23 -0.78
N THR A 150 0.97 -9.50 -0.37
CA THR A 150 2.16 -10.34 -0.34
C THR A 150 1.89 -11.67 -1.06
N ALA A 151 2.92 -12.25 -1.68
CA ALA A 151 2.84 -13.56 -2.32
C ALA A 151 4.00 -14.47 -1.87
N PRO A 152 3.86 -15.80 -1.89
CA PRO A 152 4.96 -16.69 -1.53
C PRO A 152 6.23 -16.42 -2.35
N GLY A 153 7.34 -16.16 -1.67
CA GLY A 153 8.61 -15.74 -2.29
C GLY A 153 8.66 -14.31 -2.87
N GLY A 154 7.57 -13.54 -2.78
CA GLY A 154 7.48 -12.15 -3.23
C GLY A 154 7.18 -11.99 -4.72
N GLN A 155 6.07 -11.30 -5.03
CA GLN A 155 5.68 -10.90 -6.39
C GLN A 155 6.49 -9.72 -6.94
N ASN A 156 7.19 -9.00 -6.07
CA ASN A 156 8.11 -7.91 -6.41
C ASN A 156 9.23 -7.78 -5.36
N GLY A 157 10.32 -7.08 -5.65
CA GLY A 157 11.46 -6.93 -4.75
C GLY A 157 11.34 -5.81 -3.69
N GLY A 158 10.13 -5.44 -3.27
CA GLY A 158 9.87 -4.51 -2.17
C GLY A 158 9.66 -5.25 -0.85
N TRP A 159 10.05 -4.64 0.27
CA TRP A 159 9.80 -5.19 1.62
C TRP A 159 8.29 -5.39 1.88
N HIS A 160 7.40 -4.65 1.19
CA HIS A 160 5.95 -4.82 1.30
C HIS A 160 5.42 -6.13 0.70
N SER A 161 6.18 -6.80 -0.17
CA SER A 161 5.88 -8.18 -0.60
C SER A 161 6.18 -9.23 0.49
N ASP A 162 6.75 -8.79 1.61
CA ASP A 162 7.13 -9.59 2.78
C ASP A 162 8.17 -10.70 2.50
N ALA A 163 8.88 -10.64 1.38
CA ALA A 163 9.81 -11.70 0.97
C ALA A 163 11.20 -11.64 1.60
N GLY A 164 11.60 -10.53 2.23
CA GLY A 164 12.95 -10.34 2.77
C GLY A 164 14.07 -10.26 1.72
N THR A 165 13.73 -10.29 0.43
CA THR A 165 14.66 -10.30 -0.69
C THR A 165 14.27 -9.25 -1.74
N HIS A 166 15.24 -8.90 -2.58
CA HIS A 166 15.06 -8.01 -3.74
C HIS A 166 14.73 -8.78 -5.03
N ILE A 167 14.73 -10.11 -4.98
CA ILE A 167 14.41 -11.02 -6.10
C ILE A 167 12.97 -11.49 -5.92
N ALA A 168 12.14 -11.27 -6.94
CA ALA A 168 10.74 -11.68 -6.93
C ALA A 168 10.61 -13.18 -7.24
N ASN A 169 10.85 -14.03 -6.23
CA ASN A 169 10.95 -15.48 -6.40
C ASN A 169 9.61 -16.12 -6.80
N PHE A 170 8.49 -15.43 -6.64
CA PHE A 170 7.17 -15.87 -7.12
C PHE A 170 7.15 -16.20 -8.63
N TRP A 171 7.90 -15.45 -9.44
CA TRP A 171 8.00 -15.69 -10.90
C TRP A 171 8.94 -16.85 -11.26
N ILE A 172 9.75 -17.32 -10.30
CA ILE A 172 10.74 -18.38 -10.48
C ILE A 172 10.17 -19.75 -10.08
N HIS A 173 9.34 -19.81 -9.04
CA HIS A 173 8.83 -21.07 -8.49
C HIS A 173 7.33 -21.25 -8.74
N LYS A 174 6.98 -22.19 -9.63
CA LYS A 174 5.58 -22.54 -9.96
C LYS A 174 4.73 -22.93 -8.73
N ASP A 175 5.32 -23.56 -7.72
CA ASP A 175 4.62 -23.90 -6.48
C ASP A 175 4.11 -22.66 -5.74
N PHE A 176 4.84 -21.54 -5.76
CA PHE A 176 4.42 -20.29 -5.10
C PHE A 176 3.19 -19.68 -5.79
N GLN A 177 3.12 -19.79 -7.12
CA GLN A 177 1.95 -19.42 -7.91
C GLN A 177 0.75 -20.32 -7.55
N ASP A 178 0.96 -21.64 -7.50
CA ASP A 178 -0.09 -22.61 -7.20
C ASP A 178 -0.58 -22.56 -5.74
N ARG A 179 0.28 -22.16 -4.79
CA ARG A 179 -0.11 -21.84 -3.40
C ARG A 179 -1.01 -20.61 -3.35
N LEU A 180 -0.66 -19.55 -4.07
CA LEU A 180 -1.50 -18.34 -4.10
C LEU A 180 -2.84 -18.55 -4.83
N VAL A 181 -2.86 -19.32 -5.91
CA VAL A 181 -4.12 -19.71 -6.60
C VAL A 181 -5.00 -20.56 -5.69
N TRP A 182 -4.42 -21.52 -4.96
CA TRP A 182 -5.14 -22.28 -3.92
C TRP A 182 -5.70 -21.37 -2.83
N LEU A 183 -4.89 -20.48 -2.26
CA LEU A 183 -5.31 -19.59 -1.18
C LEU A 183 -6.44 -18.65 -1.62
N TRP A 184 -6.37 -18.10 -2.83
CA TRP A 184 -7.47 -17.31 -3.39
C TRP A 184 -8.75 -18.10 -3.59
N THR A 185 -8.66 -19.40 -3.89
CA THR A 185 -9.83 -20.28 -3.96
C THR A 185 -10.50 -20.42 -2.58
N GLU A 186 -9.71 -20.56 -1.51
CA GLU A 186 -10.27 -20.66 -0.14
C GLU A 186 -10.83 -19.32 0.37
N ILE A 187 -10.16 -18.20 0.10
CA ILE A 187 -10.66 -16.86 0.45
C ILE A 187 -11.97 -16.56 -0.30
N ALA A 188 -12.06 -16.87 -1.59
CA ALA A 188 -13.27 -16.68 -2.37
C ALA A 188 -14.43 -17.60 -1.89
N LYS A 189 -14.15 -18.87 -1.54
CA LYS A 189 -15.17 -19.77 -0.94
C LYS A 189 -15.80 -19.20 0.34
N HIS A 190 -15.01 -18.52 1.17
CA HIS A 190 -15.45 -17.91 2.43
C HIS A 190 -16.28 -16.64 2.19
N TYR A 191 -15.90 -15.81 1.21
CA TYR A 191 -16.50 -14.48 1.00
C TYR A 191 -17.51 -14.34 -0.14
N LYS A 192 -17.70 -15.34 -1.03
CA LYS A 192 -18.57 -15.29 -2.23
C LYS A 192 -20.00 -14.75 -2.07
N ASP A 193 -20.56 -14.80 -0.85
CA ASP A 193 -21.93 -14.39 -0.53
C ASP A 193 -21.99 -13.02 0.19
N GLU A 194 -20.85 -12.43 0.58
CA GLU A 194 -20.76 -11.16 1.32
C GLU A 194 -20.78 -9.94 0.39
N ARG A 195 -21.99 -9.43 0.14
CA ARG A 195 -22.30 -8.31 -0.76
C ARG A 195 -21.59 -6.98 -0.43
N TRP A 196 -21.02 -6.80 0.76
CA TRP A 196 -20.21 -5.62 1.09
C TRP A 196 -18.74 -5.74 0.68
N ILE A 197 -18.31 -6.86 0.10
CA ILE A 197 -17.08 -6.90 -0.68
C ILE A 197 -17.43 -6.41 -2.11
N ALA A 198 -16.74 -5.36 -2.56
CA ALA A 198 -16.82 -4.87 -3.94
C ALA A 198 -16.05 -5.81 -4.88
N GLY A 199 -14.97 -6.42 -4.39
CA GLY A 199 -14.20 -7.40 -5.14
C GLY A 199 -12.88 -7.79 -4.50
N TYR A 200 -12.09 -8.53 -5.27
CA TYR A 200 -10.77 -9.03 -4.90
C TYR A 200 -9.71 -8.40 -5.79
N ASN A 201 -8.57 -8.04 -5.21
CA ASN A 201 -7.39 -7.54 -5.90
C ASN A 201 -6.30 -8.62 -5.77
N PRO A 202 -6.15 -9.53 -6.78
CA PRO A 202 -5.49 -10.82 -6.57
C PRO A 202 -3.98 -10.74 -6.28
N MET A 203 -3.34 -9.62 -6.58
CA MET A 203 -1.91 -9.39 -6.38
C MET A 203 -1.56 -7.91 -6.48
N ASN A 204 -1.10 -7.31 -5.39
CA ASN A 204 -0.56 -5.95 -5.37
C ASN A 204 0.79 -5.85 -6.10
N GLU A 205 0.96 -4.81 -6.92
CA GLU A 205 2.22 -4.36 -7.52
C GLU A 205 3.12 -5.51 -8.04
N PRO A 206 2.66 -6.36 -8.97
CA PRO A 206 3.51 -7.37 -9.60
C PRO A 206 4.71 -6.72 -10.30
N ALA A 207 5.84 -7.42 -10.29
CA ALA A 207 7.03 -7.06 -11.06
C ALA A 207 7.63 -8.32 -11.69
N ASP A 208 6.92 -8.86 -12.69
CA ASP A 208 7.33 -9.99 -13.52
C ASP A 208 8.32 -9.51 -14.60
N PRO A 209 9.60 -9.95 -14.61
CA PRO A 209 10.58 -9.56 -15.62
C PRO A 209 10.30 -10.14 -17.02
N GLN A 210 9.43 -11.15 -17.13
CA GLN A 210 9.01 -11.79 -18.38
C GLN A 210 7.66 -11.29 -18.90
N HIS A 211 6.88 -10.58 -18.07
CA HIS A 211 5.52 -10.08 -18.28
C HIS A 211 4.44 -11.16 -18.54
N SER A 212 4.79 -12.30 -19.15
CA SER A 212 3.87 -13.39 -19.47
C SER A 212 3.53 -14.31 -18.29
N GLY A 213 4.35 -14.32 -17.24
CA GLY A 213 4.06 -15.04 -15.99
C GLY A 213 2.90 -14.40 -15.23
N LEU A 214 2.80 -13.07 -15.25
CA LEU A 214 1.65 -12.35 -14.69
C LEU A 214 0.34 -12.71 -15.40
N VAL A 215 0.34 -12.75 -16.74
CA VAL A 215 -0.84 -13.13 -17.53
C VAL A 215 -1.25 -14.58 -17.26
N ALA A 216 -0.30 -15.52 -17.21
CA ALA A 216 -0.58 -16.92 -16.89
C ALA A 216 -1.06 -17.13 -15.44
N PHE A 217 -0.58 -16.31 -14.49
CA PHE A 217 -1.11 -16.28 -13.13
C PHE A 217 -2.54 -15.73 -13.09
N TYR A 218 -2.83 -14.65 -13.83
CA TYR A 218 -4.17 -14.07 -13.91
C TYR A 218 -5.20 -15.00 -14.57
N ASP A 219 -4.82 -15.75 -15.62
CA ASP A 219 -5.64 -16.85 -16.14
C ASP A 219 -5.95 -17.91 -15.07
N SER A 220 -4.93 -18.31 -14.32
CA SER A 220 -5.05 -19.37 -13.30
C SER A 220 -5.91 -18.94 -12.11
N VAL A 221 -5.71 -17.73 -11.59
CA VAL A 221 -6.45 -17.22 -10.42
C VAL A 221 -7.86 -16.75 -10.78
N HIS A 222 -8.09 -16.22 -11.99
CA HIS A 222 -9.44 -15.90 -12.48
C HIS A 222 -10.27 -17.18 -12.60
N ALA A 223 -9.75 -18.20 -13.27
CA ALA A 223 -10.45 -19.48 -13.41
C ALA A 223 -10.74 -20.14 -12.04
N ALA A 224 -9.77 -20.10 -11.12
CA ALA A 224 -9.92 -20.66 -9.79
C ALA A 224 -10.97 -19.93 -8.95
N ILE A 225 -10.91 -18.59 -8.86
CA ILE A 225 -11.92 -17.79 -8.16
C ILE A 225 -13.30 -17.99 -8.81
N ARG A 226 -13.42 -17.90 -10.14
CA ARG A 226 -14.71 -18.05 -10.85
C ARG A 226 -15.34 -19.43 -10.72
N SER A 227 -14.58 -20.46 -10.35
CA SER A 227 -15.12 -21.79 -10.04
C SER A 227 -15.92 -21.85 -8.73
N VAL A 228 -15.74 -20.88 -7.83
CA VAL A 228 -16.42 -20.79 -6.52
C VAL A 228 -17.19 -19.48 -6.31
N ASP A 229 -16.83 -18.43 -7.05
CA ASP A 229 -17.37 -17.07 -6.94
C ASP A 229 -17.54 -16.41 -8.33
N PRO A 230 -18.76 -16.40 -8.89
CA PRO A 230 -19.07 -15.73 -10.14
C PRO A 230 -19.40 -14.23 -9.98
N ASN A 231 -19.46 -13.71 -8.74
CA ASN A 231 -20.10 -12.43 -8.44
C ASN A 231 -19.09 -11.29 -8.27
N HIS A 232 -18.02 -11.48 -7.51
CA HIS A 232 -17.11 -10.39 -7.12
C HIS A 232 -16.23 -9.88 -8.27
N ILE A 233 -16.00 -8.56 -8.31
CA ILE A 233 -15.08 -7.95 -9.30
C ILE A 233 -13.65 -8.45 -9.03
N LEU A 234 -12.87 -8.72 -10.08
CA LEU A 234 -11.41 -8.82 -9.94
C LEU A 234 -10.75 -7.48 -10.34
N PHE A 235 -9.90 -6.96 -9.46
CA PHE A 235 -9.06 -5.79 -9.71
C PHE A 235 -7.64 -6.27 -10.03
N LEU A 236 -7.24 -6.22 -11.31
CA LEU A 236 -5.97 -6.75 -11.80
C LEU A 236 -4.94 -5.62 -11.98
N ASP A 237 -3.88 -5.63 -11.17
CA ASP A 237 -2.77 -4.68 -11.25
C ASP A 237 -1.99 -4.81 -12.57
N GLY A 238 -1.57 -3.66 -13.11
CA GLY A 238 -0.55 -3.65 -14.15
C GLY A 238 0.79 -4.23 -13.66
N ASN A 239 1.60 -4.75 -14.59
CA ASN A 239 2.96 -5.17 -14.28
C ASN A 239 3.83 -3.95 -13.88
N THR A 240 5.03 -4.25 -13.39
CA THR A 240 6.06 -3.25 -13.07
C THR A 240 5.52 -2.20 -12.09
N TYR A 241 5.03 -2.67 -10.93
CA TYR A 241 4.42 -1.85 -9.87
C TYR A 241 3.15 -1.09 -10.31
N ALA A 242 2.18 -1.78 -10.93
CA ALA A 242 0.91 -1.17 -11.38
C ALA A 242 1.10 0.04 -12.32
N THR A 243 2.11 0.00 -13.20
CA THR A 243 2.40 1.05 -14.18
C THR A 243 2.56 0.61 -15.63
N ASP A 244 2.55 -0.69 -15.92
CA ASP A 244 2.82 -1.23 -17.26
C ASP A 244 1.86 -2.36 -17.66
N PHE A 245 1.12 -2.15 -18.76
CA PHE A 245 0.19 -3.13 -19.34
C PHE A 245 0.69 -3.67 -20.70
N SER A 246 1.91 -3.34 -21.12
CA SER A 246 2.46 -3.72 -22.44
C SER A 246 2.54 -5.23 -22.71
N GLY A 247 2.51 -6.06 -21.66
CA GLY A 247 2.46 -7.52 -21.76
C GLY A 247 1.06 -8.14 -21.69
N PHE A 248 0.01 -7.34 -21.51
CA PHE A 248 -1.37 -7.84 -21.40
C PHE A 248 -1.94 -8.11 -22.80
N PRO A 249 -2.69 -9.21 -22.99
CA PRO A 249 -3.14 -9.62 -24.32
C PRO A 249 -4.30 -8.77 -24.84
N ASP A 250 -4.48 -8.73 -26.16
CA ASP A 250 -5.54 -7.94 -26.79
C ASP A 250 -6.96 -8.40 -26.45
N ASP A 251 -7.14 -9.68 -26.08
CA ASP A 251 -8.42 -10.27 -25.67
C ASP A 251 -8.78 -9.99 -24.21
N ALA A 252 -7.95 -9.28 -23.44
CA ALA A 252 -8.11 -9.11 -21.99
C ALA A 252 -9.51 -8.64 -21.53
N GLY A 253 -10.19 -7.80 -22.33
CA GLY A 253 -11.56 -7.34 -22.06
C GLY A 253 -12.66 -8.41 -22.14
N THR A 254 -12.39 -9.55 -22.77
CA THR A 254 -13.27 -10.73 -22.81
C THR A 254 -12.67 -11.95 -22.09
N ARG A 255 -11.34 -11.98 -21.92
CA ARG A 255 -10.59 -13.05 -21.26
C ARG A 255 -10.94 -13.21 -19.78
N TRP A 256 -10.98 -12.09 -19.05
CA TRP A 256 -11.28 -12.08 -17.62
C TRP A 256 -12.61 -11.37 -17.35
N THR A 257 -13.62 -12.17 -17.02
CA THR A 257 -15.00 -11.72 -16.78
C THR A 257 -15.17 -10.99 -15.43
N ASN A 258 -15.93 -9.89 -15.47
CA ASN A 258 -16.20 -9.00 -14.34
C ASN A 258 -14.90 -8.49 -13.68
N THR A 259 -14.13 -7.73 -14.46
CA THR A 259 -12.75 -7.36 -14.14
C THR A 259 -12.47 -5.89 -14.44
N ALA A 260 -11.79 -5.21 -13.52
CA ALA A 260 -11.24 -3.86 -13.68
C ALA A 260 -9.72 -3.91 -13.53
N TYR A 261 -9.02 -2.93 -14.10
CA TYR A 261 -7.55 -2.89 -14.14
C TYR A 261 -7.01 -1.80 -13.21
N ALA A 262 -6.03 -2.15 -12.37
CA ALA A 262 -5.53 -1.29 -11.31
C ALA A 262 -4.26 -0.54 -11.71
N ILE A 263 -4.29 0.79 -11.59
CA ILE A 263 -3.11 1.67 -11.67
C ILE A 263 -2.73 2.19 -10.28
N HIS A 264 -1.45 2.46 -10.05
CA HIS A 264 -1.00 3.24 -8.89
C HIS A 264 -0.49 4.63 -9.34
N ASP A 265 -1.26 5.70 -9.12
CA ASP A 265 -0.93 7.06 -9.58
C ASP A 265 -0.26 7.96 -8.52
N TYR A 266 1.00 7.64 -8.20
CA TYR A 266 1.81 8.47 -7.31
C TYR A 266 2.52 9.62 -8.06
N SER A 267 2.11 10.86 -7.77
CA SER A 267 2.76 12.09 -8.27
C SER A 267 4.02 12.43 -7.47
N VAL A 268 5.13 12.75 -8.15
CA VAL A 268 6.39 13.20 -7.50
C VAL A 268 6.21 14.44 -6.64
N TYR A 269 5.27 15.32 -6.99
CA TYR A 269 4.95 16.52 -6.23
C TYR A 269 4.32 16.20 -4.87
N GLY A 270 3.86 14.97 -4.67
CA GLY A 270 3.46 14.45 -3.36
C GLY A 270 4.63 14.16 -2.41
N PHE A 271 5.89 14.10 -2.87
CA PHE A 271 7.01 13.57 -2.09
C PHE A 271 8.12 14.61 -1.74
N PRO A 272 8.96 14.35 -0.72
CA PRO A 272 10.03 15.27 -0.30
C PRO A 272 11.17 15.37 -1.31
N ASP A 273 11.44 14.30 -2.06
CA ASP A 273 12.35 14.22 -3.21
C ASP A 273 11.77 14.86 -4.48
N SER A 274 10.65 15.57 -4.39
CA SER A 274 10.13 16.41 -5.48
C SER A 274 11.25 17.34 -5.97
N PRO A 275 11.51 17.43 -7.29
CA PRO A 275 12.65 18.17 -7.83
C PRO A 275 12.54 19.69 -7.61
N GLU A 276 11.35 20.16 -7.27
CA GLU A 276 10.96 21.56 -7.06
C GLU A 276 9.71 21.58 -6.14
N PRO A 277 9.41 22.70 -5.46
CA PRO A 277 8.13 22.87 -4.77
C PRO A 277 6.96 22.84 -5.76
N TYR A 278 5.83 22.24 -5.36
CA TYR A 278 4.59 22.32 -6.14
C TYR A 278 3.97 23.72 -5.99
N ALA A 279 3.74 24.37 -7.11
CA ALA A 279 3.18 25.72 -7.23
C ALA A 279 2.06 25.80 -8.27
N ARG A 280 1.49 24.64 -8.67
CA ARG A 280 0.35 24.49 -9.60
C ARG A 280 0.57 25.17 -10.96
N THR A 281 1.82 25.26 -11.41
CA THR A 281 2.13 25.90 -12.69
C THR A 281 1.66 25.02 -13.85
N ASP A 282 1.39 25.63 -15.00
CA ASP A 282 0.93 24.94 -16.21
C ASP A 282 1.73 23.67 -16.53
N GLU A 283 3.06 23.72 -16.47
CA GLU A 283 3.88 22.55 -16.77
C GLU A 283 3.89 21.50 -15.65
N GLN A 284 3.75 21.90 -14.37
CA GLN A 284 3.57 20.93 -13.28
C GLN A 284 2.24 20.18 -13.44
N ASN A 285 1.16 20.90 -13.74
CA ASN A 285 -0.18 20.35 -13.94
C ASN A 285 -0.21 19.42 -15.16
N ARG A 286 0.36 19.87 -16.31
CA ARG A 286 0.55 19.05 -17.51
C ARG A 286 1.41 17.81 -17.20
N ARG A 287 2.46 17.92 -16.39
CA ARG A 287 3.33 16.79 -16.02
C ARG A 287 2.61 15.74 -15.19
N MET A 288 1.78 16.14 -14.22
CA MET A 288 0.92 15.20 -13.48
C MET A 288 -0.09 14.55 -14.42
N LYS A 289 -0.82 15.36 -15.20
CA LYS A 289 -1.83 14.87 -16.15
C LYS A 289 -1.25 13.85 -17.15
N ARG A 290 -0.13 14.15 -17.81
CA ARG A 290 0.57 13.22 -18.73
C ARG A 290 1.05 11.94 -18.03
N SER A 291 1.43 12.03 -16.75
CA SER A 291 1.87 10.87 -15.94
C SER A 291 0.70 9.97 -15.53
N TYR A 292 -0.50 10.52 -15.41
CA TYR A 292 -1.76 9.82 -15.17
C TYR A 292 -2.31 9.19 -16.46
N GLU A 293 -2.46 9.99 -17.52
CA GLU A 293 -2.91 9.55 -18.86
C GLU A 293 -2.06 8.38 -19.38
N LYS A 294 -0.72 8.44 -19.21
CA LYS A 294 0.16 7.33 -19.62
C LYS A 294 -0.18 5.99 -18.96
N LYS A 295 -0.54 5.96 -17.66
CA LYS A 295 -0.84 4.68 -16.97
C LYS A 295 -2.15 4.07 -17.44
N ARG A 296 -3.09 4.91 -17.89
CA ARG A 296 -4.42 4.46 -18.35
C ARG A 296 -4.50 4.12 -19.83
N ALA A 297 -3.58 4.63 -20.65
CA ALA A 297 -3.69 4.61 -22.12
C ALA A 297 -4.12 3.25 -22.72
N TRP A 298 -3.57 2.13 -22.26
CA TRP A 298 -3.93 0.78 -22.74
C TRP A 298 -5.38 0.39 -22.41
N MET A 299 -5.88 0.76 -21.23
CA MET A 299 -7.28 0.52 -20.84
C MET A 299 -8.23 1.48 -21.55
N ASP A 300 -7.84 2.75 -21.68
CA ASP A 300 -8.65 3.77 -22.35
C ASP A 300 -8.79 3.47 -23.86
N GLU A 301 -7.72 2.97 -24.51
CA GLU A 301 -7.73 2.50 -25.90
C GLU A 301 -8.66 1.29 -26.10
N LYS A 302 -8.73 0.39 -25.11
CA LYS A 302 -9.52 -0.85 -25.15
C LYS A 302 -10.91 -0.74 -24.52
N GLY A 303 -11.30 0.42 -24.01
CA GLY A 303 -12.60 0.65 -23.37
C GLY A 303 -12.82 -0.11 -22.05
N LEU A 304 -11.74 -0.38 -21.30
CA LEU A 304 -11.75 -1.21 -20.09
C LEU A 304 -11.96 -0.38 -18.81
N CYS A 305 -12.61 -0.97 -17.80
CA CYS A 305 -12.78 -0.33 -16.49
C CYS A 305 -11.43 -0.17 -15.77
N VAL A 306 -11.17 1.04 -15.29
CA VAL A 306 -9.95 1.39 -14.54
C VAL A 306 -10.29 1.67 -13.07
N TRP A 307 -9.40 1.25 -12.18
CA TRP A 307 -9.39 1.63 -10.77
C TRP A 307 -7.99 2.12 -10.39
N ASN A 308 -7.91 3.12 -9.51
CA ASN A 308 -6.64 3.62 -8.99
C ASN A 308 -6.41 3.02 -7.60
N GLY A 309 -5.70 1.90 -7.52
CA GLY A 309 -5.53 1.10 -6.31
C GLY A 309 -4.76 1.84 -5.19
N GLU A 310 -3.82 2.71 -5.58
CA GLU A 310 -3.07 3.58 -4.67
C GLU A 310 -2.66 4.90 -5.30
N TRP A 311 -2.80 5.97 -4.53
CA TRP A 311 -2.24 7.29 -4.84
C TRP A 311 -2.11 8.11 -3.54
N GLY A 312 -1.56 9.33 -3.64
CA GLY A 312 -1.61 10.32 -2.57
C GLY A 312 -0.23 10.79 -2.05
N PRO A 313 -0.16 12.01 -1.47
CA PRO A 313 1.10 12.65 -1.07
C PRO A 313 1.67 12.16 0.28
N VAL A 314 2.79 12.73 0.69
CA VAL A 314 3.35 12.67 2.06
C VAL A 314 3.19 14.00 2.77
N TYR A 315 3.05 13.96 4.09
CA TYR A 315 2.87 15.14 4.92
C TYR A 315 4.05 15.35 5.88
N ALA A 316 4.46 16.62 6.01
CA ALA A 316 5.43 17.07 6.99
C ALA A 316 4.86 16.97 8.42
N ARG A 317 5.75 16.91 9.41
CA ARG A 317 5.42 16.85 10.84
C ARG A 317 6.30 17.82 11.64
N GLN A 318 5.69 18.56 12.55
CA GLN A 318 6.34 19.63 13.34
C GLN A 318 7.61 19.15 14.07
N GLU A 319 7.63 17.90 14.50
CA GLU A 319 8.76 17.21 15.16
C GLU A 319 10.06 17.18 14.34
N TYR A 320 10.03 17.37 13.01
CA TYR A 320 11.20 17.22 12.14
C TYR A 320 11.33 18.32 11.09
N GLU A 321 10.26 18.60 10.34
CA GLU A 321 10.22 19.71 9.40
C GLU A 321 10.21 21.07 10.11
N GLY A 322 9.65 21.16 11.32
CA GLY A 322 9.55 22.40 12.10
C GLY A 322 8.63 23.42 11.42
N ASP A 323 8.97 24.71 11.48
CA ASP A 323 8.13 25.82 10.98
C ASP A 323 7.75 25.71 9.47
N ALA A 324 8.48 24.91 8.69
CA ALA A 324 8.15 24.61 7.30
C ALA A 324 6.98 23.60 7.13
N THR A 325 6.46 23.03 8.22
CA THR A 325 5.45 21.95 8.19
C THR A 325 4.18 22.36 7.45
N ASP A 326 3.64 23.54 7.75
CA ASP A 326 2.37 23.99 7.17
C ASP A 326 2.55 24.41 5.71
N GLU A 327 3.63 25.12 5.37
CA GLU A 327 3.98 25.50 3.99
C GLU A 327 4.20 24.26 3.09
N ILE A 328 4.79 23.19 3.63
CA ILE A 328 4.89 21.91 2.93
C ILE A 328 3.51 21.29 2.80
N ASN A 329 2.75 21.15 3.89
CA ASN A 329 1.46 20.45 3.89
C ASN A 329 0.41 21.12 2.99
N GLU A 330 0.37 22.45 2.93
CA GLU A 330 -0.46 23.20 1.98
C GLU A 330 -0.17 22.80 0.53
N ARG A 331 1.12 22.73 0.13
CA ARG A 331 1.48 22.27 -1.22
C ARG A 331 1.03 20.83 -1.48
N ARG A 332 0.98 19.97 -0.45
CA ARG A 332 0.50 18.58 -0.57
C ARG A 332 -1.02 18.51 -0.69
N TYR A 333 -1.78 19.35 0.02
CA TYR A 333 -3.23 19.48 -0.16
C TYR A 333 -3.58 20.00 -1.56
N ASN A 334 -2.75 20.89 -2.13
CA ASN A 334 -2.90 21.31 -3.52
C ASN A 334 -2.65 20.15 -4.53
N VAL A 335 -1.61 19.33 -4.35
CA VAL A 335 -1.39 18.12 -5.18
C VAL A 335 -2.56 17.13 -5.05
N LEU A 336 -3.02 16.90 -3.81
CA LEU A 336 -4.15 16.03 -3.48
C LEU A 336 -5.41 16.47 -4.24
N ASN A 337 -5.78 17.75 -4.14
CA ASN A 337 -6.92 18.32 -4.84
C ASN A 337 -6.78 18.18 -6.36
N ASP A 338 -5.60 18.50 -6.92
CA ASP A 338 -5.42 18.53 -8.38
C ASP A 338 -5.41 17.11 -8.98
N GLN A 339 -4.96 16.08 -8.24
CA GLN A 339 -5.17 14.68 -8.63
C GLN A 339 -6.65 14.28 -8.52
N LEU A 340 -7.36 14.67 -7.46
CA LEU A 340 -8.81 14.40 -7.33
C LEU A 340 -9.63 15.04 -8.46
N GLN A 341 -9.28 16.24 -8.91
CA GLN A 341 -9.95 16.90 -10.05
C GLN A 341 -9.76 16.12 -11.37
N LEU A 342 -8.60 15.50 -11.59
CA LEU A 342 -8.40 14.59 -12.74
C LEU A 342 -9.31 13.36 -12.63
N TYR A 343 -9.33 12.70 -11.46
CA TYR A 343 -10.13 11.49 -11.27
C TYR A 343 -11.64 11.77 -11.33
N ALA A 344 -12.10 12.89 -10.77
CA ALA A 344 -13.51 13.29 -10.78
C ALA A 344 -14.01 13.56 -12.21
N LYS A 345 -13.19 14.23 -13.05
CA LYS A 345 -13.51 14.49 -14.46
C LYS A 345 -13.76 13.18 -15.23
N ASP A 346 -12.91 12.18 -15.01
CA ASP A 346 -12.98 10.91 -15.72
C ASP A 346 -13.77 9.83 -14.94
N ARG A 347 -14.52 10.24 -13.90
CA ARG A 347 -15.36 9.42 -12.98
C ARG A 347 -14.65 8.21 -12.36
N LEU A 348 -13.32 8.29 -12.26
CA LEU A 348 -12.45 7.18 -11.88
C LEU A 348 -12.66 6.75 -10.42
N SER A 349 -12.82 5.46 -10.20
CA SER A 349 -12.80 4.86 -8.85
C SER A 349 -11.37 4.79 -8.31
N TRP A 350 -11.16 5.13 -7.04
CA TRP A 350 -9.83 5.23 -6.44
C TRP A 350 -9.79 4.81 -4.97
N SER A 351 -8.61 4.39 -4.52
CA SER A 351 -8.26 4.23 -3.11
C SER A 351 -7.03 5.07 -2.79
N ILE A 352 -7.19 6.08 -1.92
CA ILE A 352 -6.04 6.84 -1.43
C ILE A 352 -5.22 5.97 -0.48
N TRP A 353 -3.90 5.95 -0.66
CA TRP A 353 -3.02 5.45 0.38
C TRP A 353 -2.82 6.61 1.37
N LEU A 354 -3.26 6.53 2.63
CA LEU A 354 -3.98 5.43 3.26
C LEU A 354 -4.82 5.93 4.46
N TYR A 355 -5.58 5.03 5.08
CA TYR A 355 -6.43 5.34 6.22
C TYR A 355 -5.66 5.75 7.50
N LYS A 356 -4.97 4.81 8.18
CA LYS A 356 -4.32 5.06 9.49
C LYS A 356 -2.80 4.81 9.45
N ASP A 357 -1.99 5.67 10.06
CA ASP A 357 -0.55 5.42 10.30
C ASP A 357 -0.02 6.08 11.60
N ILE A 358 1.30 6.27 11.72
CA ILE A 358 1.94 6.97 12.86
C ILE A 358 2.36 8.42 12.54
N GLY A 359 1.78 9.03 11.51
CA GLY A 359 1.81 10.48 11.28
C GLY A 359 2.18 10.96 9.87
N PHE A 360 2.51 10.08 8.91
CA PHE A 360 3.20 10.48 7.66
C PHE A 360 2.29 10.60 6.43
N GLN A 361 1.24 9.78 6.37
CA GLN A 361 0.33 9.69 5.23
C GLN A 361 -1.12 9.56 5.66
N GLY A 362 -1.39 9.00 6.83
CA GLY A 362 -2.73 8.64 7.26
C GLY A 362 -3.69 9.84 7.27
N MET A 363 -4.92 9.59 6.82
CA MET A 363 -6.12 10.38 7.12
C MET A 363 -6.32 10.51 8.64
N VAL A 364 -6.00 9.44 9.35
CA VAL A 364 -5.96 9.30 10.81
C VAL A 364 -4.55 8.88 11.20
N TYR A 365 -4.04 9.30 12.34
CA TYR A 365 -2.73 8.85 12.81
C TYR A 365 -2.60 8.81 14.33
N VAL A 366 -1.82 7.85 14.83
CA VAL A 366 -1.55 7.67 16.26
C VAL A 366 -0.95 8.94 16.86
N SER A 367 -1.57 9.47 17.92
CA SER A 367 -1.15 10.75 18.53
C SER A 367 0.26 10.64 19.14
N PRO A 368 1.15 11.64 18.96
CA PRO A 368 2.50 11.62 19.53
C PRO A 368 2.57 11.37 21.05
N GLU A 369 1.49 11.67 21.77
CA GLU A 369 1.30 11.56 23.22
C GLU A 369 1.04 10.11 23.68
N THR A 370 0.63 9.22 22.77
CA THR A 370 0.30 7.82 23.09
C THR A 370 1.50 7.01 23.56
N ALA A 371 1.23 5.93 24.32
CA ALA A 371 2.27 5.04 24.84
C ALA A 371 3.22 4.53 23.74
N TYR A 372 2.69 4.09 22.60
CA TYR A 372 3.52 3.63 21.47
C TYR A 372 4.43 4.75 20.92
N ARG A 373 3.86 5.93 20.64
CA ARG A 373 4.62 7.05 20.08
C ARG A 373 5.68 7.62 21.05
N GLN A 374 5.47 7.51 22.37
CA GLN A 374 6.46 7.90 23.38
C GLN A 374 7.59 6.86 23.51
N HIS A 375 7.27 5.57 23.68
CA HIS A 375 8.28 4.52 23.85
C HIS A 375 9.18 4.35 22.62
N PHE A 376 8.62 4.48 21.41
CA PHE A 376 9.38 4.33 20.17
C PHE A 376 10.04 5.62 19.66
N ARG A 377 9.95 6.76 20.36
CA ARG A 377 10.47 8.07 19.88
C ARG A 377 11.94 7.99 19.43
N SER A 378 12.83 7.57 20.32
CA SER A 378 14.29 7.52 20.05
C SER A 378 14.63 6.53 18.93
N PHE A 379 13.92 5.40 18.86
CA PHE A 379 14.04 4.43 17.79
C PHE A 379 13.64 5.05 16.43
N LEU A 380 12.51 5.77 16.37
CA LEU A 380 11.99 6.43 15.18
C LEU A 380 12.89 7.59 14.70
N GLU A 381 13.41 8.41 15.62
CA GLU A 381 14.38 9.48 15.33
C GLU A 381 15.67 8.93 14.72
N LYS A 382 16.23 7.88 15.32
CA LYS A 382 17.41 7.17 14.80
C LYS A 382 17.12 6.53 13.43
N LYS A 383 15.97 5.90 13.26
CA LYS A 383 15.51 5.29 11.99
C LYS A 383 15.38 6.33 10.87
N TYR A 384 14.84 7.52 11.18
CA TYR A 384 14.83 8.67 10.27
C TYR A 384 16.25 9.14 9.92
N ARG A 385 17.13 9.33 10.92
CA ARG A 385 18.51 9.79 10.69
C ARG A 385 19.32 8.81 9.82
N LEU A 386 19.08 7.51 9.95
CA LEU A 386 19.67 6.49 9.07
C LEU A 386 18.98 6.40 7.69
N ALA A 387 17.81 7.04 7.55
CA ALA A 387 16.87 6.90 6.47
C ALA A 387 16.69 5.41 6.09
N ALA A 388 16.23 4.58 7.03
CA ALA A 388 16.16 3.12 6.84
C ALA A 388 15.11 2.65 5.82
N ASP A 389 14.34 3.56 5.22
CA ASP A 389 13.20 3.25 4.35
C ASP A 389 13.34 3.96 2.98
N SER A 390 12.60 3.54 1.95
CA SER A 390 12.87 3.97 0.57
C SER A 390 11.87 5.00 -0.03
N TRP A 391 10.84 5.48 0.71
CA TRP A 391 9.81 6.40 0.18
C TRP A 391 9.40 7.51 1.12
N GLY A 392 9.27 8.70 0.54
CA GLY A 392 9.27 9.92 1.35
C GLY A 392 10.57 10.07 2.16
N ALA A 393 11.61 9.32 1.82
CA ALA A 393 12.77 9.11 2.66
C ALA A 393 13.89 10.08 2.30
N ASP A 394 14.19 10.98 3.24
CA ASP A 394 15.25 11.95 3.08
C ASP A 394 16.60 11.38 3.53
N ASP A 395 17.38 10.94 2.54
CA ASP A 395 18.70 10.35 2.75
C ASP A 395 19.80 11.38 3.09
N LYS A 396 19.52 12.68 3.26
CA LYS A 396 20.55 13.74 3.42
C LYS A 396 21.59 13.47 4.52
N HIS A 397 21.23 12.70 5.55
CA HIS A 397 22.09 12.36 6.68
C HIS A 397 23.04 11.16 6.43
N VAL A 398 22.86 10.45 5.30
CA VAL A 398 23.63 9.25 4.91
C VAL A 398 23.98 9.18 3.41
N ARG A 399 23.52 10.15 2.60
CA ARG A 399 23.69 10.20 1.12
C ARG A 399 25.15 10.10 0.71
N ASP A 400 26.03 10.71 1.48
CA ASP A 400 27.49 10.69 1.30
C ASP A 400 28.12 9.31 1.57
N ILE A 401 27.51 8.48 2.42
CA ILE A 401 27.93 7.09 2.70
C ILE A 401 27.59 6.17 1.52
N TYR A 402 26.41 6.32 0.92
CA TYR A 402 25.94 5.45 -0.16
C TYR A 402 26.37 5.90 -1.57
N ARG A 403 26.61 7.20 -1.78
CA ARG A 403 27.06 7.76 -3.07
C ARG A 403 28.35 7.14 -3.64
N PRO A 404 29.38 6.78 -2.83
CA PRO A 404 30.54 6.02 -3.32
C PRO A 404 30.17 4.68 -3.96
N ILE A 405 29.18 3.96 -3.44
CA ILE A 405 28.71 2.68 -4.01
C ILE A 405 28.00 2.92 -5.36
N VAL A 406 27.19 3.98 -5.44
CA VAL A 406 26.54 4.39 -6.70
C VAL A 406 27.59 4.74 -7.76
N ARG A 407 28.60 5.54 -7.40
CA ARG A 407 29.73 5.88 -8.29
C ARG A 407 30.53 4.67 -8.71
N LEU A 408 30.88 3.76 -7.79
CA LEU A 408 31.61 2.53 -8.11
C LEU A 408 30.92 1.75 -9.24
N ILE A 409 29.59 1.67 -9.24
CA ILE A 409 28.80 1.05 -10.31
C ILE A 409 28.77 1.92 -11.57
N GLU A 410 28.52 3.22 -11.45
CA GLU A 410 28.40 4.12 -12.60
C GLU A 410 29.74 4.36 -13.34
N ASP A 411 30.87 4.30 -12.64
CA ASP A 411 32.22 4.46 -13.17
C ASP A 411 32.75 3.16 -13.81
N ASN A 412 32.45 1.98 -13.23
CA ASN A 412 32.95 0.67 -13.72
C ASN A 412 31.97 -0.03 -14.67
N VAL A 413 30.72 0.41 -14.75
CA VAL A 413 29.74 -0.03 -15.77
C VAL A 413 29.34 1.18 -16.61
N PRO A 414 30.19 1.64 -17.55
CA PRO A 414 29.97 2.90 -18.27
C PRO A 414 28.84 2.83 -19.31
N ASN A 415 28.45 1.64 -19.78
CA ASN A 415 27.27 1.49 -20.63
C ASN A 415 25.99 1.66 -19.80
N GLU A 416 25.25 2.74 -20.05
CA GLU A 416 23.95 3.05 -19.42
C GLU A 416 22.97 1.88 -19.47
N GLU A 417 22.88 1.16 -20.60
CA GLU A 417 21.94 0.06 -20.78
C GLU A 417 22.22 -1.12 -19.85
N HIS A 418 23.50 -1.43 -19.60
CA HIS A 418 23.91 -2.48 -18.67
C HIS A 418 23.55 -2.13 -17.20
N ARG A 419 23.22 -0.87 -16.90
CA ARG A 419 22.77 -0.40 -15.59
C ARG A 419 21.25 -0.46 -15.40
N LYS A 420 20.47 -0.69 -16.46
CA LYS A 420 18.98 -0.72 -16.45
C LYS A 420 18.40 -2.07 -16.02
N LEU A 421 18.85 -2.57 -14.87
CA LEU A 421 18.37 -3.84 -14.32
C LEU A 421 16.87 -3.75 -13.95
N TYR A 422 16.05 -4.66 -14.48
CA TYR A 422 14.60 -4.75 -14.21
C TYR A 422 14.30 -4.72 -12.69
N PRO A 423 13.31 -3.95 -12.20
CA PRO A 423 12.30 -3.16 -12.95
C PRO A 423 12.73 -1.70 -13.20
N TYR A 424 13.49 -1.45 -14.27
CA TYR A 424 13.73 -0.11 -14.80
C TYR A 424 12.49 0.36 -15.60
N PRO A 425 12.06 1.63 -15.55
CA PRO A 425 12.69 2.80 -14.92
C PRO A 425 12.32 3.01 -13.44
N VAL A 426 11.49 2.16 -12.84
CA VAL A 426 11.06 2.27 -11.43
C VAL A 426 12.28 2.20 -10.51
N TRP A 427 13.16 1.25 -10.76
CA TRP A 427 14.44 1.05 -10.08
C TRP A 427 15.59 1.53 -10.98
N THR A 428 16.49 2.28 -10.36
CA THR A 428 17.70 2.86 -10.97
C THR A 428 18.91 2.48 -10.10
N VAL A 429 20.15 2.79 -10.52
CA VAL A 429 21.37 2.41 -9.77
C VAL A 429 21.29 2.84 -8.29
N GLN A 430 21.07 4.13 -8.03
CA GLN A 430 20.91 4.65 -6.66
C GLN A 430 19.66 4.11 -5.96
N GLY A 431 18.55 3.88 -6.67
CA GLY A 431 17.36 3.24 -6.08
C GLY A 431 17.62 1.80 -5.63
N ARG A 432 18.41 1.04 -6.41
CA ARG A 432 18.82 -0.33 -6.09
C ARG A 432 19.85 -0.36 -4.96
N VAL A 433 20.86 0.52 -4.98
CA VAL A 433 21.82 0.69 -3.87
C VAL A 433 21.09 1.09 -2.58
N ALA A 434 20.13 2.02 -2.65
CA ALA A 434 19.33 2.40 -1.49
C ALA A 434 18.50 1.22 -0.97
N ARG A 435 17.75 0.53 -1.83
CA ARG A 435 16.89 -0.59 -1.40
C ARG A 435 17.71 -1.70 -0.73
N LEU A 436 18.83 -2.10 -1.33
CA LEU A 436 19.71 -3.15 -0.82
C LEU A 436 20.49 -2.72 0.44
N ALA A 437 21.34 -1.69 0.31
CA ALA A 437 22.34 -1.36 1.32
C ALA A 437 21.87 -0.34 2.37
N ARG A 438 20.87 0.49 2.05
CA ARG A 438 20.27 1.46 3.00
C ARG A 438 19.01 0.95 3.67
N CYS A 439 18.18 0.16 2.98
CA CYS A 439 16.85 -0.18 3.48
C CYS A 439 16.74 -1.62 4.01
N MET A 440 17.09 -2.62 3.21
CA MET A 440 17.08 -4.04 3.65
C MET A 440 18.15 -4.28 4.72
N LEU A 441 19.42 -4.05 4.38
CA LEU A 441 20.55 -4.32 5.29
C LEU A 441 20.45 -3.57 6.63
N ILE A 442 20.09 -2.29 6.62
CA ILE A 442 19.93 -1.52 7.87
C ILE A 442 18.69 -1.98 8.64
N SER A 443 17.61 -2.37 7.95
CA SER A 443 16.43 -2.94 8.62
C SER A 443 16.75 -4.25 9.36
N GLU A 444 17.53 -5.15 8.76
CA GLU A 444 17.92 -6.43 9.38
C GLU A 444 18.57 -6.24 10.77
N PHE A 445 19.42 -5.22 10.92
CA PHE A 445 19.97 -4.84 12.23
C PHE A 445 18.95 -4.13 13.14
N LEU A 446 18.14 -3.22 12.58
CA LEU A 446 17.16 -2.44 13.34
C LEU A 446 15.97 -3.27 13.85
N VAL A 447 15.62 -4.38 13.22
CA VAL A 447 14.51 -5.27 13.64
C VAL A 447 14.69 -5.79 15.07
N ARG A 448 15.92 -6.20 15.43
CA ARG A 448 16.21 -6.67 16.80
C ARG A 448 16.16 -5.53 17.81
N GLU A 449 16.73 -4.37 17.48
CA GLU A 449 16.69 -3.20 18.37
C GLU A 449 15.28 -2.60 18.51
N TRP A 450 14.38 -2.84 17.54
CA TRP A 450 12.95 -2.52 17.67
C TRP A 450 12.25 -3.49 18.64
N ALA A 451 12.52 -4.79 18.52
CA ALA A 451 11.97 -5.82 19.40
C ALA A 451 12.49 -5.69 20.85
N ASP A 452 13.74 -5.22 21.02
CA ASP A 452 14.35 -4.93 22.32
C ASP A 452 13.56 -3.89 23.14
N VAL A 453 12.84 -2.96 22.50
CA VAL A 453 12.00 -1.96 23.19
C VAL A 453 10.89 -2.61 24.02
N PHE A 454 10.43 -3.82 23.67
CA PHE A 454 9.40 -4.55 24.41
C PHE A 454 9.95 -5.40 25.57
N LYS A 455 11.28 -5.56 25.69
CA LYS A 455 11.86 -6.49 26.67
C LYS A 455 11.52 -6.08 28.10
N GLY A 456 11.06 -7.07 28.88
CA GLY A 456 10.60 -6.90 30.26
C GLY A 456 9.15 -6.42 30.40
N MET A 457 8.44 -6.05 29.32
CA MET A 457 7.06 -5.56 29.43
C MET A 457 6.06 -6.61 29.94
N SER A 458 5.10 -6.16 30.73
CA SER A 458 3.93 -6.94 31.15
C SER A 458 2.84 -6.98 30.06
N ILE A 459 1.85 -7.87 30.22
CA ILE A 459 0.71 -7.97 29.28
C ILE A 459 -0.08 -6.65 29.23
N GLU A 460 -0.22 -5.99 30.37
CA GLU A 460 -0.91 -4.70 30.51
C GLU A 460 -0.17 -3.58 29.77
N GLN A 461 1.17 -3.58 29.82
CA GLN A 461 1.99 -2.63 29.06
C GLN A 461 1.90 -2.89 27.55
N LEU A 462 1.93 -4.15 27.12
CA LEU A 462 1.71 -4.53 25.71
C LEU A 462 0.31 -4.13 25.23
N ASN A 463 -0.72 -4.28 26.07
CA ASN A 463 -2.05 -3.78 25.78
C ASN A 463 -2.02 -2.26 25.58
N LEU A 464 -1.48 -1.47 26.51
CA LEU A 464 -1.38 0.00 26.37
C LEU A 464 -0.64 0.46 25.09
N LEU A 465 0.37 -0.30 24.64
CA LEU A 465 1.01 -0.05 23.34
C LEU A 465 0.06 -0.32 22.16
N ALA A 466 -0.72 -1.40 22.19
CA ALA A 466 -1.74 -1.70 21.17
C ALA A 466 -2.93 -0.71 21.21
N GLU A 467 -3.38 -0.31 22.40
CA GLU A 467 -4.47 0.66 22.59
C GLU A 467 -4.14 2.05 22.02
N SER A 468 -2.86 2.36 21.84
CA SER A 468 -2.40 3.57 21.15
C SER A 468 -2.97 3.70 19.72
N PHE A 469 -3.37 2.60 19.09
CA PHE A 469 -3.94 2.59 17.73
C PHE A 469 -5.46 2.72 17.66
N LYS A 470 -6.17 2.71 18.81
CA LYS A 470 -7.62 2.97 18.86
C LYS A 470 -7.96 4.34 18.29
N PHE A 471 -9.15 4.48 17.70
CA PHE A 471 -9.56 5.70 16.99
C PHE A 471 -9.55 6.95 17.89
N GLU A 472 -10.00 6.82 19.14
CA GLU A 472 -10.00 7.89 20.15
C GLU A 472 -8.60 8.34 20.59
N ASN A 473 -7.58 7.51 20.39
CA ASN A 473 -6.17 7.81 20.66
C ASN A 473 -5.41 8.30 19.40
N CYS A 474 -6.13 8.54 18.30
CA CYS A 474 -5.59 9.03 17.05
C CYS A 474 -6.01 10.47 16.74
N MET A 475 -5.06 11.25 16.22
CA MET A 475 -5.32 12.53 15.57
C MET A 475 -5.90 12.33 14.17
N LYS A 476 -6.55 13.37 13.65
CA LYS A 476 -7.09 13.45 12.28
C LYS A 476 -6.29 14.47 11.48
N ARG A 477 -5.99 14.16 10.23
CA ARG A 477 -5.37 15.11 9.30
C ARG A 477 -6.42 15.97 8.63
N GLU A 478 -6.91 17.00 9.34
CA GLU A 478 -8.10 17.74 8.92
C GLU A 478 -8.01 18.31 7.50
N GLY A 479 -6.89 18.92 7.07
CA GLY A 479 -6.76 19.43 5.69
C GLY A 479 -6.85 18.35 4.58
N LEU A 480 -6.43 17.11 4.86
CA LEU A 480 -6.65 15.96 3.97
C LEU A 480 -8.12 15.53 3.99
N ASN A 481 -8.67 15.39 5.20
CA ASN A 481 -10.03 14.91 5.40
C ASN A 481 -11.10 15.91 4.92
N GLU A 482 -10.77 17.20 4.91
CA GLU A 482 -11.60 18.28 4.37
C GLU A 482 -11.66 18.22 2.84
N VAL A 483 -10.51 18.21 2.15
CA VAL A 483 -10.48 18.08 0.68
C VAL A 483 -11.18 16.80 0.22
N LEU A 484 -10.98 15.67 0.91
CA LEU A 484 -11.71 14.42 0.61
C LEU A 484 -13.23 14.57 0.80
N ARG A 485 -13.66 15.25 1.88
CA ARG A 485 -15.07 15.51 2.21
C ARG A 485 -15.73 16.49 1.22
N GLU A 486 -14.99 17.44 0.67
CA GLU A 486 -15.48 18.35 -0.37
C GLU A 486 -15.69 17.62 -1.70
N HIS A 487 -14.70 16.86 -2.16
CA HIS A 487 -14.80 16.06 -3.39
C HIS A 487 -15.91 14.99 -3.29
N ALA A 488 -16.10 14.38 -2.11
CA ALA A 488 -17.20 13.46 -1.86
C ALA A 488 -18.59 14.14 -1.97
N LYS A 489 -18.74 15.39 -1.53
CA LYS A 489 -19.99 16.16 -1.68
C LYS A 489 -20.24 16.57 -3.14
N GLN A 490 -19.25 17.11 -3.83
CA GLN A 490 -19.38 17.59 -5.22
C GLN A 490 -19.89 16.47 -6.14
N ALA A 491 -19.38 15.26 -5.96
CA ALA A 491 -19.79 14.06 -6.69
C ALA A 491 -20.98 13.29 -6.07
N GLN A 492 -21.79 13.97 -5.23
CA GLN A 492 -23.17 13.60 -4.88
C GLN A 492 -24.19 14.62 -5.42
N SER A 493 -23.75 15.83 -5.75
CA SER A 493 -24.53 16.88 -6.43
C SER A 493 -24.42 16.86 -7.96
N THR A 494 -23.75 15.85 -8.54
CA THR A 494 -23.55 15.60 -9.98
C THR A 494 -23.66 14.11 -10.29
#